data_AF-Q8ENA0-F1
#
_entry.id   AF-Q8ENA0-F1
#
_cell.length_a   1.000
_cell.length_b   1.000
_cell.length_c   1.000
_cell.angle_alpha   90.00
_cell.angle_beta   90.00
_cell.angle_gamma   90.00
#
_symmetry.space_group_name_H-M   'P 1'
#
loop_
_entity.id
_entity.type
_entity.pdbx_description
1 polymer ?
#
loop_
_entity_poly.entity_id
_entity_poly.type
_entity_poly.pdbx_seq_one_letter_code
_entity_poly.pdbx_strand_id
1 'polypeptide(L)'
;MYDREKRFCDEIIIVDTGSIDSTIDIAKQYTEKIFEFEWVDSFAKARNFSFSKATKDYILVLDADDIIDDKNIEAIIRLKNKLESTYDVVTMKYITATDEYGNPTFSFKRHRLVKRSRNFLWYGNVHEYLAVNGKVLDTEISIIHQPNFSDKKDSDRNIKIYEKMKKVKLSLRRGIYFILQTN
;
A
#
# COMPACT_ATOMS: atom_id res chain seq x y z
N MET A 1 14.43 -11.29 -7.65
CA MET A 1 13.45 -10.29 -7.14
C MET A 1 12.03 -10.67 -7.53
N TYR A 2 11.72 -10.85 -8.83
CA TYR A 2 10.40 -11.17 -9.44
C TYR A 2 9.48 -12.27 -8.87
N ASP A 3 9.91 -13.00 -7.85
CA ASP A 3 9.24 -14.22 -7.37
C ASP A 3 8.78 -14.11 -5.92
N ARG A 4 9.18 -13.06 -5.20
CA ARG A 4 9.08 -12.97 -3.74
C ARG A 4 7.67 -12.60 -3.28
N GLU A 5 7.05 -11.66 -3.97
CA GLU A 5 5.69 -11.18 -3.72
C GLU A 5 4.66 -12.26 -4.09
N LYS A 6 4.95 -13.04 -5.15
CA LYS A 6 4.14 -14.19 -5.59
C LYS A 6 4.05 -15.31 -4.55
N ARG A 7 5.01 -15.40 -3.61
CA ARG A 7 4.98 -16.42 -2.53
C ARG A 7 3.82 -16.22 -1.56
N PHE A 8 3.38 -14.99 -1.36
CA PHE A 8 2.35 -14.64 -0.39
C PHE A 8 1.09 -14.01 -1.01
N CYS A 9 1.03 -13.83 -2.34
CA CYS A 9 -0.07 -13.14 -3.01
C CYS A 9 -0.68 -13.97 -4.16
N ASP A 10 -2.00 -14.17 -4.13
CA ASP A 10 -2.77 -14.85 -5.18
C ASP A 10 -3.19 -13.90 -6.32
N GLU A 11 -3.14 -12.59 -6.06
CA GLU A 11 -3.39 -11.52 -7.03
C GLU A 11 -2.53 -10.30 -6.65
N ILE A 12 -1.89 -9.71 -7.66
CA ILE A 12 -1.16 -8.45 -7.58
C ILE A 12 -1.86 -7.48 -8.51
N ILE A 13 -2.30 -6.34 -7.98
CA ILE A 13 -2.91 -5.24 -8.74
C ILE A 13 -2.04 -4.01 -8.55
N ILE A 14 -1.73 -3.37 -9.66
CA ILE A 14 -0.98 -2.12 -9.68
C ILE A 14 -1.90 -1.04 -10.25
N VAL A 15 -2.09 0.03 -9.49
CA VAL A 15 -2.66 1.26 -10.02
C VAL A 15 -1.55 2.28 -10.22
N ASP A 16 -1.44 2.72 -11.46
CA ASP A 16 -0.57 3.81 -11.87
C ASP A 16 -1.32 5.15 -11.87
N THR A 17 -0.62 6.24 -11.53
CA THR A 17 -1.22 7.58 -11.36
C THR A 17 -0.71 8.65 -12.35
N GLY A 18 -0.39 8.27 -13.59
CA GLY A 18 -0.06 9.22 -14.67
C GLY A 18 1.44 9.27 -14.97
N SER A 19 1.93 8.21 -15.58
CA SER A 19 3.34 7.85 -15.53
C SER A 19 4.19 8.18 -16.77
N ILE A 20 5.31 8.92 -16.62
CA ILE A 20 6.33 9.21 -17.68
C ILE A 20 7.70 8.42 -17.77
N ASP A 21 8.39 7.95 -16.70
CA ASP A 21 9.61 7.05 -16.77
C ASP A 21 9.33 5.52 -16.94
N SER A 22 10.26 4.61 -16.63
CA SER A 22 10.13 3.15 -16.86
C SER A 22 9.25 2.35 -15.88
N THR A 23 8.68 2.94 -14.81
CA THR A 23 7.74 2.27 -13.87
C THR A 23 6.79 1.23 -14.47
N ILE A 24 6.07 1.57 -15.54
CA ILE A 24 5.04 0.67 -16.10
C ILE A 24 5.68 -0.62 -16.67
N ASP A 25 6.86 -0.51 -17.29
CA ASP A 25 7.55 -1.67 -17.86
C ASP A 25 8.19 -2.55 -16.78
N ILE A 26 8.58 -1.96 -15.65
CA ILE A 26 8.97 -2.71 -14.45
C ILE A 26 7.74 -3.40 -13.84
N ALA A 27 6.61 -2.71 -13.69
CA ALA A 27 5.37 -3.24 -13.15
C ALA A 27 4.85 -4.47 -13.92
N LYS A 28 4.97 -4.47 -15.26
CA LYS A 28 4.59 -5.60 -16.14
C LYS A 28 5.31 -6.90 -15.81
N GLN A 29 6.48 -6.84 -15.17
CA GLN A 29 7.25 -8.02 -14.75
C GLN A 29 6.66 -8.71 -13.52
N TYR A 30 5.80 -8.02 -12.76
CA TYR A 30 5.13 -8.52 -11.55
C TYR A 30 3.69 -8.96 -11.82
N THR A 31 2.94 -8.20 -12.63
CA THR A 31 1.53 -8.49 -12.94
C THR A 31 1.09 -7.91 -14.28
N GLU A 32 0.12 -8.57 -14.92
CA GLU A 32 -0.63 -8.03 -16.06
C GLU A 32 -1.77 -7.10 -15.62
N LYS A 33 -2.17 -7.14 -14.34
CA LYS A 33 -3.26 -6.32 -13.77
C LYS A 33 -2.79 -4.93 -13.37
N ILE A 34 -2.33 -4.19 -14.38
CA ILE A 34 -1.94 -2.78 -14.29
C ILE A 34 -3.10 -1.94 -14.80
N PHE A 35 -3.51 -0.95 -14.01
CA PHE A 35 -4.57 -0.01 -14.39
C PHE A 35 -4.07 1.41 -14.26
N GLU A 36 -4.35 2.24 -15.27
CA GLU A 36 -4.10 3.67 -15.21
C GLU A 36 -5.26 4.38 -14.47
N PHE A 37 -4.90 5.36 -13.66
CA PHE A 37 -5.82 6.24 -12.95
C PHE A 37 -5.36 7.69 -13.11
N GLU A 38 -6.19 8.54 -13.71
CA GLU A 38 -5.87 9.96 -13.88
C GLU A 38 -5.67 10.64 -12.52
N TRP A 39 -4.56 11.36 -12.35
CA TRP A 39 -4.25 12.03 -11.08
C TRP A 39 -5.19 13.21 -10.80
N VAL A 40 -6.19 12.96 -9.95
CA VAL A 40 -7.23 13.92 -9.52
C VAL A 40 -6.96 14.55 -8.13
N ASP A 41 -5.69 14.82 -7.81
CA ASP A 41 -5.22 15.42 -6.54
C ASP A 41 -5.74 14.74 -5.25
N SER A 42 -5.91 13.42 -5.28
CA SER A 42 -6.41 12.64 -4.14
C SER A 42 -5.87 11.22 -4.15
N PHE A 43 -5.01 10.91 -3.18
CA PHE A 43 -4.47 9.56 -2.96
C PHE A 43 -5.59 8.55 -2.62
N ALA A 44 -6.53 8.95 -1.76
CA ALA A 44 -7.68 8.12 -1.40
C ALA A 44 -8.52 7.70 -2.62
N LYS A 45 -8.71 8.57 -3.63
CA LYS A 45 -9.40 8.17 -4.86
C LYS A 45 -8.63 7.13 -5.66
N ALA A 46 -7.30 7.25 -5.77
CA ALA A 46 -6.46 6.26 -6.43
C ALA A 46 -6.50 4.90 -5.69
N ARG A 47 -6.46 4.91 -4.35
CA ARG A 47 -6.59 3.69 -3.54
C ARG A 47 -7.99 3.07 -3.58
N ASN A 48 -9.05 3.87 -3.62
CA ASN A 48 -10.41 3.36 -3.81
C ASN A 48 -10.59 2.77 -5.22
N PHE A 49 -9.95 3.34 -6.24
CA PHE A 49 -9.91 2.75 -7.57
C PHE A 49 -9.15 1.43 -7.58
N SER A 50 -7.99 1.32 -6.91
CA SER A 50 -7.27 0.04 -6.81
C SER A 50 -8.09 -1.01 -6.05
N PHE A 51 -8.76 -0.64 -4.95
CA PHE A 51 -9.70 -1.52 -4.23
C PHE A 51 -10.82 -2.04 -5.16
N SER A 52 -11.33 -1.21 -6.08
CA SER A 52 -12.39 -1.61 -7.03
C SER A 52 -11.98 -2.70 -8.03
N LYS A 53 -10.67 -2.94 -8.20
CA LYS A 53 -10.13 -3.98 -9.10
C LYS A 53 -9.92 -5.33 -8.40
N ALA A 54 -9.99 -5.37 -7.07
CA ALA A 54 -9.70 -6.55 -6.27
C ALA A 54 -10.74 -7.67 -6.43
N THR A 55 -10.29 -8.92 -6.49
CA THR A 55 -11.16 -10.09 -6.70
C THR A 55 -11.13 -11.12 -5.58
N LYS A 56 -10.05 -11.22 -4.79
CA LYS A 56 -9.89 -12.17 -3.68
C LYS A 56 -10.50 -11.66 -2.38
N ASP A 57 -10.59 -12.50 -1.37
CA ASP A 57 -11.35 -12.18 -0.15
C ASP A 57 -10.67 -11.17 0.77
N TYR A 58 -9.33 -11.08 0.76
CA TYR A 58 -8.58 -10.07 1.50
C TYR A 58 -7.62 -9.25 0.62
N ILE A 59 -7.55 -7.96 0.93
CA ILE A 59 -6.72 -6.93 0.29
C ILE A 59 -5.61 -6.54 1.27
N LEU A 60 -4.36 -6.87 0.92
CA LEU A 60 -3.14 -6.38 1.56
C LEU A 60 -2.70 -5.11 0.84
N VAL A 61 -2.58 -4.01 1.58
CA VAL A 61 -2.21 -2.71 1.03
C VAL A 61 -0.74 -2.43 1.31
N LEU A 62 0.07 -2.38 0.26
CA LEU A 62 1.46 -1.93 0.30
C LEU A 62 1.66 -0.64 -0.51
N ASP A 63 2.54 0.21 0.00
CA ASP A 63 3.11 1.35 -0.70
C ASP A 63 4.34 0.89 -1.53
N ALA A 64 4.79 1.67 -2.51
CA ALA A 64 5.86 1.24 -3.45
C ALA A 64 7.26 1.13 -2.84
N ASP A 65 7.43 1.71 -1.65
CA ASP A 65 8.62 1.72 -0.82
C ASP A 65 8.44 0.86 0.46
N ASP A 66 7.37 0.07 0.54
CA ASP A 66 7.17 -0.93 1.59
C ASP A 66 7.96 -2.21 1.28
N ILE A 67 8.80 -2.63 2.22
CA ILE A 67 9.58 -3.87 2.17
C ILE A 67 9.14 -4.79 3.32
N ILE A 68 8.96 -6.07 3.00
CA ILE A 68 8.68 -7.13 3.98
C ILE A 68 9.91 -8.04 4.01
N ASP A 69 10.46 -8.42 5.17
CA ASP A 69 11.54 -9.42 5.24
C ASP A 69 11.03 -10.87 5.06
N ASP A 70 11.92 -11.84 4.85
CA ASP A 70 11.49 -13.23 4.57
C ASP A 70 10.78 -13.89 5.75
N LYS A 71 11.14 -13.54 7.00
CA LYS A 71 10.47 -14.03 8.21
C LYS A 71 9.02 -13.52 8.26
N ASN A 72 8.80 -12.27 7.88
CA ASN A 72 7.49 -11.64 7.82
C ASN A 72 6.66 -12.15 6.63
N ILE A 73 7.28 -12.48 5.48
CA ILE A 73 6.62 -13.18 4.37
C ILE A 73 6.11 -14.57 4.83
N GLU A 74 6.95 -15.37 5.49
CA GLU A 74 6.52 -16.66 6.06
C GLU A 74 5.37 -16.50 7.06
N ALA A 75 5.37 -15.42 7.86
CA ALA A 75 4.29 -15.12 8.78
C ALA A 75 2.99 -14.73 8.06
N ILE A 76 3.05 -14.00 6.94
CA ILE A 76 1.88 -13.68 6.09
C ILE A 76 1.31 -14.96 5.43
N ILE A 77 2.16 -15.85 4.92
CA ILE A 77 1.74 -17.14 4.33
C ILE A 77 1.04 -18.01 5.40
N ARG A 78 1.58 -18.05 6.62
CA ARG A 78 0.97 -18.77 7.76
C ARG A 78 -0.33 -18.12 8.24
N LEU A 79 -0.40 -16.78 8.21
CA LEU A 79 -1.62 -16.03 8.54
C LEU A 79 -2.72 -16.36 7.54
N LYS A 80 -2.46 -16.19 6.24
CA LYS A 80 -3.34 -16.55 5.12
C LYS A 80 -3.97 -17.94 5.33
N ASN A 81 -3.13 -18.97 5.49
CA ASN A 81 -3.59 -20.36 5.64
C ASN A 81 -4.36 -20.66 6.95
N LYS A 82 -4.43 -19.71 7.89
CA LYS A 82 -5.11 -19.85 9.19
C LYS A 82 -6.14 -18.74 9.46
N LEU A 83 -6.32 -17.80 8.54
CA LEU A 83 -7.15 -16.63 8.77
C LEU A 83 -8.62 -17.06 8.76
N GLU A 84 -9.23 -17.12 9.93
CA GLU A 84 -10.67 -17.32 10.01
C GLU A 84 -11.39 -16.19 9.26
N SER A 85 -12.40 -16.57 8.47
CA SER A 85 -13.31 -15.62 7.83
C SER A 85 -14.11 -14.74 8.81
N THR A 86 -13.92 -14.94 10.13
CA THR A 86 -14.49 -14.11 11.19
C THR A 86 -13.80 -12.75 11.36
N TYR A 87 -12.57 -12.57 10.85
CA TYR A 87 -11.83 -11.31 10.94
C TYR A 87 -12.06 -10.43 9.71
N ASP A 88 -12.31 -9.14 9.93
CA ASP A 88 -12.54 -8.14 8.89
C ASP A 88 -11.27 -7.34 8.56
N VAL A 89 -10.34 -7.24 9.51
CA VAL A 89 -9.15 -6.40 9.47
C VAL A 89 -8.00 -7.09 10.18
N VAL A 90 -6.78 -7.00 9.64
CA VAL A 90 -5.55 -7.37 10.34
C VAL A 90 -4.62 -6.16 10.44
N THR A 91 -4.13 -5.89 11.64
CA THR A 91 -3.08 -4.88 11.87
C THR A 91 -1.70 -5.52 11.73
N MET A 92 -0.76 -4.74 11.20
CA MET A 92 0.66 -5.09 11.14
C MET A 92 1.47 -3.90 11.63
N LYS A 93 2.66 -4.17 12.18
CA LYS A 93 3.64 -3.15 12.54
C LYS A 93 4.15 -2.49 11.27
N TYR A 94 4.24 -1.17 11.32
CA TYR A 94 4.81 -0.34 10.27
C TYR A 94 6.02 0.39 10.82
N ILE A 95 7.20 -0.04 10.38
CA ILE A 95 8.49 0.48 10.81
C ILE A 95 8.85 1.63 9.86
N THR A 96 8.99 2.85 10.38
CA THR A 96 9.32 4.02 9.56
C THR A 96 10.66 4.67 9.93
N ALA A 97 11.38 4.09 10.88
CA ALA A 97 12.76 4.42 11.17
C ALA A 97 13.50 3.18 11.71
N THR A 98 14.75 3.02 11.28
CA THR A 98 15.68 2.01 11.77
C THR A 98 16.99 2.66 12.25
N ASP A 99 17.77 1.94 13.03
CA ASP A 99 19.17 2.31 13.31
C ASP A 99 20.11 1.89 12.16
N GLU A 100 21.42 2.11 12.35
CA GLU A 100 22.48 1.73 11.42
C GLU A 100 22.66 0.20 11.24
N TYR A 101 22.07 -0.60 12.13
CA TYR A 101 22.07 -2.06 12.10
C TYR A 101 20.75 -2.64 11.56
N GLY A 102 19.79 -1.78 11.17
CA GLY A 102 18.47 -2.17 10.67
C GLY A 102 17.43 -2.49 11.76
N ASN A 103 17.72 -2.25 13.04
CA ASN A 103 16.74 -2.47 14.11
C ASN A 103 15.68 -1.35 14.10
N PRO A 104 14.39 -1.66 14.30
CA PRO A 104 13.34 -0.64 14.36
C PRO A 104 13.53 0.34 15.53
N THR A 105 13.71 1.63 15.22
CA THR A 105 13.76 2.72 16.22
C THR A 105 12.40 3.39 16.40
N PHE A 106 11.54 3.35 15.37
CA PHE A 106 10.15 3.78 15.47
C PHE A 106 9.23 2.89 14.64
N SER A 107 8.14 2.43 15.25
CA SER A 107 7.07 1.72 14.56
C SER A 107 5.70 1.95 15.21
N PHE A 108 4.64 1.83 14.41
CA PHE A 108 3.25 1.90 14.87
C PHE A 108 2.39 0.89 14.10
N LYS A 109 1.19 0.58 14.59
CA LYS A 109 0.29 -0.36 13.89
C LYS A 109 -0.53 0.35 12.81
N ARG A 110 -0.63 -0.25 11.62
CA ARG A 110 -1.56 0.16 10.54
C ARG A 110 -2.48 -1.00 10.18
N HIS A 111 -3.71 -0.70 9.76
CA HIS A 111 -4.57 -1.65 9.07
C HIS A 111 -3.93 -1.96 7.71
N ARG A 112 -3.53 -3.22 7.50
CA ARG A 112 -2.74 -3.61 6.31
C ARG A 112 -3.43 -4.68 5.49
N LEU A 113 -4.05 -5.68 6.12
CA LEU A 113 -4.93 -6.63 5.45
C LEU A 113 -6.38 -6.29 5.80
N VAL A 114 -7.27 -6.21 4.80
CA VAL A 114 -8.71 -5.96 5.01
C VAL A 114 -9.58 -6.83 4.14
N LYS A 115 -10.74 -7.25 4.65
CA LYS A 115 -11.69 -8.12 3.96
C LYS A 115 -12.45 -7.36 2.88
N ARG A 116 -12.29 -7.76 1.61
CA ARG A 116 -12.86 -7.06 0.43
C ARG A 116 -14.37 -6.87 0.53
N SER A 117 -15.10 -7.90 0.99
CA SER A 117 -16.57 -7.88 1.07
C SER A 117 -17.13 -6.85 2.07
N ARG A 118 -16.28 -6.22 2.90
CA ARG A 118 -16.65 -5.08 3.75
C ARG A 118 -16.71 -3.75 2.99
N ASN A 119 -16.14 -3.67 1.78
CA ASN A 119 -16.09 -2.48 0.93
C ASN A 119 -15.58 -1.23 1.66
N PHE A 120 -14.53 -1.38 2.48
CA PHE A 120 -13.90 -0.24 3.16
C PHE A 120 -13.34 0.77 2.16
N LEU A 121 -13.38 2.05 2.53
CA LEU A 121 -12.93 3.16 1.68
C LEU A 121 -11.85 3.97 2.39
N TRP A 122 -10.91 4.45 1.59
CA TRP A 122 -9.94 5.48 1.95
C TRP A 122 -10.61 6.85 1.90
N TYR A 123 -10.32 7.69 2.89
CA TYR A 123 -10.77 9.06 3.01
C TYR A 123 -9.58 9.98 3.28
N GLY A 124 -9.68 11.25 2.85
CA GLY A 124 -8.63 12.26 3.00
C GLY A 124 -7.85 12.52 1.70
N ASN A 125 -7.31 13.74 1.56
CA ASN A 125 -6.59 14.15 0.35
C ASN A 125 -5.06 14.04 0.46
N VAL A 126 -4.51 14.13 1.68
CA VAL A 126 -3.07 14.05 2.00
C VAL A 126 -2.84 13.05 3.12
N HIS A 127 -3.43 13.32 4.30
CA HIS A 127 -3.49 12.35 5.40
C HIS A 127 -4.64 11.38 5.16
N GLU A 128 -4.42 10.43 4.26
CA GLU A 128 -5.40 9.41 3.95
C GLU A 128 -5.50 8.35 5.06
N TYR A 129 -6.72 7.95 5.39
CA TYR A 129 -6.99 6.87 6.33
C TYR A 129 -8.03 5.91 5.75
N LEU A 130 -7.86 4.62 6.06
CA LEU A 130 -8.80 3.58 5.70
C LEU A 130 -9.86 3.47 6.82
N ALA A 131 -11.10 3.80 6.51
CA ALA A 131 -12.19 3.72 7.49
C ALA A 131 -12.63 2.26 7.67
N VAL A 132 -12.09 1.59 8.69
CA VAL A 132 -12.39 0.20 9.02
C VAL A 132 -13.31 0.06 10.23
N ASN A 133 -13.99 -1.09 10.31
CA ASN A 133 -14.81 -1.51 11.45
C ASN A 133 -14.97 -3.05 11.43
N GLY A 134 -15.51 -3.64 12.49
CA GLY A 134 -15.68 -5.10 12.61
C GLY A 134 -14.59 -5.76 13.45
N LYS A 135 -14.36 -7.06 13.26
CA LYS A 135 -13.44 -7.85 14.09
C LYS A 135 -12.00 -7.65 13.62
N VAL A 136 -11.15 -7.08 14.47
CA VAL A 136 -9.73 -6.83 14.19
C VAL A 136 -8.87 -7.94 14.76
N LEU A 137 -7.89 -8.42 13.98
CA LEU A 137 -6.80 -9.28 14.43
C LEU A 137 -5.51 -8.46 14.55
N ASP A 138 -4.88 -8.50 15.72
CA ASP A 138 -3.55 -7.92 15.91
C ASP A 138 -2.45 -8.93 15.58
N THR A 139 -1.42 -8.51 14.84
CA THR A 139 -0.25 -9.34 14.54
C THR A 139 1.07 -8.65 14.82
N GLU A 140 2.10 -9.47 15.00
CA GLU A 140 3.50 -9.06 15.14
C GLU A 140 4.23 -8.96 13.78
N ILE A 141 3.50 -9.19 12.68
CA ILE A 141 4.03 -9.04 11.32
C ILE A 141 4.42 -7.58 11.11
N SER A 142 5.58 -7.38 10.49
CA SER A 142 6.19 -6.07 10.28
C SER A 142 6.42 -5.78 8.80
N ILE A 143 6.10 -4.55 8.40
CA ILE A 143 6.38 -3.95 7.10
C ILE A 143 7.31 -2.76 7.35
N ILE A 144 8.40 -2.67 6.60
CA ILE A 144 9.42 -1.62 6.71
C ILE A 144 9.19 -0.62 5.59
N HIS A 145 8.95 0.64 5.93
CA HIS A 145 8.98 1.75 4.99
C HIS A 145 10.43 2.11 4.71
N GLN A 146 10.89 1.95 3.47
CA GLN A 146 12.22 2.35 3.04
C GLN A 146 12.13 3.40 1.93
N PRO A 147 11.77 4.66 2.26
CA PRO A 147 11.76 5.74 1.29
C PRO A 147 13.19 5.97 0.77
N ASN A 148 13.35 6.17 -0.54
CA ASN A 148 14.68 6.43 -1.09
C ASN A 148 15.17 7.79 -0.59
N PHE A 149 16.37 7.86 -0.02
CA PHE A 149 16.93 9.11 0.55
C PHE A 149 17.15 10.23 -0.49
N SER A 150 17.01 9.94 -1.79
CA SER A 150 16.93 10.93 -2.87
C SER A 150 15.58 11.68 -2.94
N ASP A 151 14.54 11.22 -2.25
CA ASP A 151 13.17 11.77 -2.29
C ASP A 151 12.92 12.97 -1.37
N LYS A 152 13.91 13.87 -1.24
CA LYS A 152 13.73 15.22 -0.66
C LYS A 152 12.69 16.11 -1.38
N LYS A 153 11.98 15.58 -2.39
CA LYS A 153 10.92 16.25 -3.16
C LYS A 153 9.50 15.99 -2.66
N ASP A 154 9.27 15.07 -1.72
CA ASP A 154 7.89 14.74 -1.30
C ASP A 154 7.27 15.77 -0.34
N SER A 155 8.06 16.57 0.37
CA SER A 155 7.53 17.74 1.08
C SER A 155 6.82 18.70 0.12
N ASP A 156 7.42 18.96 -1.05
CA ASP A 156 6.87 19.88 -2.05
C ASP A 156 5.53 19.41 -2.61
N ARG A 157 5.25 18.10 -2.66
CA ARG A 157 3.95 17.59 -3.16
C ARG A 157 2.85 17.79 -2.12
N ASN A 158 3.12 17.48 -0.85
CA ASN A 158 2.16 17.72 0.23
C ASN A 158 1.91 19.22 0.39
N ILE A 159 2.97 20.04 0.36
CA ILE A 159 2.88 21.50 0.31
C ILE A 159 2.04 21.94 -0.89
N LYS A 160 2.28 21.45 -2.11
CA LYS A 160 1.46 21.77 -3.29
C LYS A 160 0.00 21.37 -3.19
N ILE A 161 -0.37 20.31 -2.45
CA ILE A 161 -1.78 19.98 -2.22
C ILE A 161 -2.39 20.98 -1.22
N TYR A 162 -1.68 21.33 -0.14
CA TYR A 162 -2.07 22.39 0.79
C TYR A 162 -2.11 23.79 0.13
N GLU A 163 -1.27 24.05 -0.87
CA GLU A 163 -1.29 25.25 -1.69
C GLU A 163 -2.39 25.23 -2.75
N LYS A 164 -2.71 24.06 -3.36
CA LYS A 164 -3.88 23.91 -4.26
C LYS A 164 -5.20 24.14 -3.53
N MET A 165 -5.28 23.73 -2.26
CA MET A 165 -6.38 24.12 -1.36
C MET A 165 -6.48 25.64 -1.13
N LYS A 166 -5.45 26.43 -1.52
CA LYS A 166 -5.45 27.90 -1.49
C LYS A 166 -5.46 28.57 -2.87
N LYS A 167 -4.94 27.96 -3.96
CA LYS A 167 -4.94 28.49 -5.35
C LYS A 167 -4.56 27.46 -6.42
N VAL A 168 -5.20 27.53 -7.58
CA VAL A 168 -5.15 26.53 -8.68
C VAL A 168 -3.95 26.70 -9.63
N LYS A 169 -3.03 25.70 -9.72
CA LYS A 169 -2.55 25.05 -10.98
C LYS A 169 -1.49 23.93 -10.75
N LEU A 170 -1.35 23.05 -11.76
CA LEU A 170 -0.47 21.87 -11.94
C LEU A 170 1.04 22.09 -11.61
N SER A 171 1.92 21.12 -11.28
CA SER A 171 1.89 19.64 -11.08
C SER A 171 3.22 19.19 -10.36
N LEU A 172 3.78 17.96 -10.32
CA LEU A 172 3.56 16.63 -10.94
C LEU A 172 4.34 15.56 -10.11
N ARG A 173 3.84 14.32 -9.92
CA ARG A 173 4.65 13.11 -9.54
C ARG A 173 3.86 11.80 -9.68
N ARG A 174 4.57 10.71 -9.98
CA ARG A 174 4.08 9.31 -10.01
C ARG A 174 3.83 8.77 -8.60
N GLY A 175 2.95 7.78 -8.49
CA GLY A 175 2.77 6.94 -7.31
C GLY A 175 2.19 5.58 -7.73
N ILE A 176 2.89 4.50 -7.37
CA ILE A 176 2.46 3.12 -7.60
C ILE A 176 1.81 2.64 -6.32
N TYR A 177 0.63 2.02 -6.40
CA TYR A 177 0.03 1.32 -5.27
C TYR A 177 0.01 -0.17 -5.54
N PHE A 178 0.69 -0.94 -4.68
CA PHE A 178 0.69 -2.39 -4.73
C PHE A 178 -0.45 -2.91 -3.87
N ILE A 179 -1.54 -3.33 -4.53
CA ILE A 179 -2.49 -4.23 -3.89
C ILE A 179 -1.97 -5.64 -4.07
N LEU A 180 -1.70 -6.25 -2.94
CA LEU A 180 -1.41 -7.65 -2.78
C LEU A 180 -2.65 -8.32 -2.21
N GLN A 181 -2.94 -9.58 -2.54
CA GLN A 181 -4.16 -10.24 -2.09
C GLN A 181 -3.93 -11.66 -1.66
N THR A 182 -4.64 -12.06 -0.61
CA THR A 182 -4.57 -13.39 -0.01
C THR A 182 -5.97 -13.99 0.01
N ASN A 183 -6.10 -15.23 -0.46
CA ASN A 183 -7.27 -16.08 -0.16
C ASN A 183 -7.45 -16.24 1.35
#